data_AF-A0AA35WXJ3-F1
#
_entry.id   AF-A0AA35WXJ3-F1
#
_cell.length_a   1.000
_cell.length_b   1.000
_cell.length_c   1.000
_cell.angle_alpha   90.00
_cell.angle_beta   90.00
_cell.angle_gamma   90.00
#
_symmetry.space_group_name_H-M   'P 1'
#
loop_
_entity.id
_entity.type
_entity.pdbx_description
1 polymer ?
#
loop_
_entity_poly.entity_id
_entity_poly.type
_entity_poly.pdbx_seq_one_letter_code
_entity_poly.pdbx_strand_id
1 'polypeptide(L)'
;MSVDGPVASYVNPGGHVHDTLTAKRAENVKSHGGPSTEHSWFPGYSWTMLSCRGCSGHKGWLFNATQGGLDPPMFYGLCRKGLAHCHKPSRGANGDLVHPS
;
A
#
# COMPACT_ATOMS: atom_id res chain seq x y z
N MET A 1 3.39 8.06 -9.08
CA MET A 1 2.56 8.44 -7.91
C MET A 1 1.56 9.50 -8.36
N SER A 2 0.41 9.67 -7.69
CA SER A 2 -0.60 10.67 -8.10
C SER A 2 -0.08 12.10 -7.92
N VAL A 3 -0.52 13.02 -8.77
CA VAL A 3 -0.21 14.46 -8.68
C VAL A 3 -1.00 15.16 -7.56
N ASP A 4 -2.18 14.63 -7.22
CA ASP A 4 -3.10 15.23 -6.24
C ASP A 4 -2.72 14.94 -4.78
N GLY A 5 -1.63 14.19 -4.58
CA GLY A 5 -1.13 13.79 -3.27
C GLY A 5 -0.95 12.28 -3.13
N PRO A 6 -0.56 11.82 -1.93
CA PRO A 6 -0.22 10.42 -1.71
C PRO A 6 -1.45 9.50 -1.68
N VAL A 7 -2.67 10.04 -1.61
CA VAL A 7 -3.92 9.26 -1.56
C VAL A 7 -4.80 9.65 -2.74
N ALA A 8 -5.32 8.66 -3.46
CA ALA A 8 -6.33 8.83 -4.51
C ALA A 8 -7.30 7.65 -4.53
N SER A 9 -8.52 7.88 -5.02
CA SER A 9 -9.55 6.85 -5.15
C SER A 9 -9.54 6.28 -6.57
N TYR A 10 -9.47 4.96 -6.67
CA TYR A 10 -9.47 4.24 -7.94
C TYR A 10 -10.57 3.19 -7.98
N VAL A 11 -11.08 2.88 -9.17
CA VAL A 11 -12.12 1.87 -9.36
C VAL A 11 -11.51 0.64 -10.03
N ASN A 12 -11.74 -0.54 -9.46
CA ASN A 12 -11.35 -1.78 -10.12
C ASN A 12 -12.40 -2.21 -11.17
N PRO A 13 -12.09 -3.15 -12.07
CA PRO A 13 -13.04 -3.59 -13.11
C PRO A 13 -14.38 -4.14 -12.57
N GLY A 14 -14.39 -4.64 -11.33
CA GLY A 14 -15.61 -5.08 -10.64
C GLY A 14 -16.48 -3.93 -10.11
N GLY A 15 -16.09 -2.66 -10.34
CA GLY A 15 -16.81 -1.48 -9.87
C GLY A 15 -16.53 -1.09 -8.42
N HIS A 16 -15.55 -1.72 -7.76
CA HIS A 16 -15.21 -1.41 -6.37
C HIS A 16 -14.24 -0.23 -6.28
N VAL A 17 -14.58 0.74 -5.43
CA VAL A 17 -13.75 1.92 -5.15
C VAL A 17 -12.72 1.61 -4.06
N HIS A 18 -11.46 1.93 -4.34
CA HIS A 18 -10.31 1.75 -3.47
C HIS A 18 -9.59 3.08 -3.25
N ASP A 19 -9.69 3.59 -2.02
CA ASP A 19 -8.81 4.66 -1.54
C ASP A 19 -7.41 4.10 -1.34
N THR A 20 -6.49 4.52 -2.20
CA THR A 20 -5.15 3.96 -2.32
C THR A 20 -4.11 4.98 -1.89
N LEU A 21 -3.34 4.64 -0.86
CA LEU A 21 -2.18 5.39 -0.39
C LEU A 21 -0.91 4.89 -1.09
N THR A 22 -0.21 5.76 -1.81
CA THR A 22 1.09 5.44 -2.41
C THR A 22 2.24 5.63 -1.43
N ALA A 23 3.10 4.63 -1.29
CA ALA A 23 4.27 4.66 -0.42
C ALA A 23 5.52 4.08 -1.11
N LYS A 24 6.71 4.59 -0.76
CA LYS A 24 7.99 4.07 -1.27
C LYS A 24 8.38 2.72 -0.65
N ARG A 25 7.89 2.43 0.56
CA ARG A 25 8.24 1.23 1.32
C ARG A 25 7.04 0.73 2.12
N ALA A 26 6.86 -0.58 2.16
CA ALA A 26 5.94 -1.26 3.06
C ALA A 26 6.61 -2.53 3.63
N GLU A 27 6.42 -2.76 4.92
CA GLU A 27 6.94 -3.94 5.62
C GLU A 27 5.79 -4.89 6.00
N ASN A 28 6.15 -6.11 6.41
CA ASN A 28 5.19 -7.13 6.85
C ASN A 28 4.11 -7.47 5.83
N VAL A 29 4.42 -7.26 4.54
CA VAL A 29 3.59 -7.65 3.41
C VAL A 29 4.24 -8.77 2.60
N LYS A 30 3.42 -9.52 1.89
CA LYS A 30 3.83 -10.57 0.94
C LYS A 30 3.08 -10.37 -0.38
N SER A 31 3.80 -10.53 -1.49
CA SER A 31 3.21 -10.52 -2.84
C SER A 31 2.65 -11.89 -3.21
N HIS A 32 1.54 -11.89 -3.93
CA HIS A 32 0.82 -13.08 -4.37
C HIS A 32 0.47 -12.99 -5.86
N GLY A 33 0.70 -14.09 -6.58
CA GLY A 33 0.50 -14.15 -8.03
C GLY A 33 1.63 -13.49 -8.82
N GLY A 34 1.46 -13.47 -10.15
CA GLY A 34 2.35 -12.75 -11.06
C GLY A 34 1.99 -11.26 -11.17
N PRO A 35 2.91 -10.43 -11.69
CA PRO A 35 2.60 -9.06 -12.06
C PRO A 35 1.62 -9.02 -13.25
N SER A 36 0.66 -8.09 -13.21
CA SER A 36 -0.28 -7.82 -14.31
C SER A 36 -0.28 -6.34 -14.66
N THR A 37 -0.35 -6.02 -15.96
CA THR A 37 -0.57 -4.66 -16.44
C THR A 37 -2.05 -4.37 -16.71
N GLU A 38 -2.90 -5.38 -16.63
CA GLU A 38 -4.31 -5.30 -16.92
C GLU A 38 -5.00 -4.34 -15.94
N HIS A 39 -5.71 -3.33 -16.45
CA HIS A 39 -6.40 -2.32 -15.62
C HIS A 39 -5.52 -1.61 -14.58
N SER A 40 -4.21 -1.48 -14.86
CA SER A 40 -3.31 -0.75 -13.96
C SER A 40 -3.72 0.71 -13.82
N TRP A 41 -3.81 1.19 -12.58
CA TRP A 41 -4.11 2.59 -12.28
C TRP A 41 -2.94 3.54 -12.56
N PHE A 42 -1.74 2.98 -12.74
CA PHE A 42 -0.53 3.74 -13.01
C PHE A 42 0.04 3.30 -14.36
N PRO A 43 -0.16 4.10 -15.43
CA PRO A 43 0.42 3.81 -16.73
C PRO A 43 1.92 3.56 -16.64
N GLY A 44 2.41 2.53 -17.34
CA GLY A 44 3.82 2.11 -17.27
C GLY A 44 4.17 1.23 -16.05
N TYR A 45 3.21 0.88 -15.21
CA TYR A 45 3.42 -0.04 -14.09
C TYR A 45 2.55 -1.30 -14.21
N SER A 46 3.16 -2.43 -13.86
CA SER A 46 2.44 -3.66 -13.51
C SER A 46 2.12 -3.66 -12.03
N TRP A 47 1.06 -4.36 -11.62
CA TRP A 47 0.67 -4.54 -10.23
C TRP A 47 0.71 -6.02 -9.81
N THR A 48 1.03 -6.27 -8.55
CA THR A 48 0.94 -7.58 -7.91
C THR A 48 0.20 -7.45 -6.59
N MET A 49 -0.73 -8.36 -6.30
CA MET A 49 -1.49 -8.32 -5.06
C MET A 49 -0.59 -8.46 -3.83
N LEU A 50 -0.85 -7.66 -2.80
CA LEU A 50 -0.20 -7.72 -1.50
C LEU A 50 -1.16 -8.16 -0.41
N SER A 51 -0.68 -9.03 0.47
CA SER A 51 -1.34 -9.40 1.71
C SER A 51 -0.44 -9.12 2.92
N CYS A 52 -1.05 -9.01 4.10
CA CYS A 52 -0.34 -8.94 5.37
C CYS A 52 0.26 -10.32 5.71
N ARG A 53 1.53 -10.37 6.12
CA ARG A 53 2.18 -11.61 6.57
C ARG A 53 1.58 -12.20 7.86
N GLY A 54 0.97 -11.36 8.70
CA GLY A 54 0.40 -11.79 9.98
C GLY A 54 -1.03 -12.32 9.88
N CYS A 55 -1.89 -11.66 9.09
CA CYS A 55 -3.32 -12.03 9.00
C CYS A 55 -3.78 -12.49 7.62
N SER A 56 -2.88 -12.53 6.63
CA SER A 56 -3.17 -12.87 5.22
C SER A 56 -4.21 -11.99 4.53
N GLY A 57 -4.73 -10.95 5.20
CA GLY A 57 -5.68 -10.02 4.62
C GLY A 57 -5.04 -9.16 3.52
N HIS A 58 -5.80 -8.89 2.46
CA HIS A 58 -5.38 -8.02 1.37
C HIS A 58 -5.05 -6.61 1.87
N LYS A 59 -3.89 -6.08 1.48
CA LYS A 59 -3.42 -4.73 1.88
C LYS A 59 -3.20 -3.78 0.71
N GLY A 60 -3.31 -4.26 -0.52
CA GLY A 60 -3.18 -3.44 -1.72
C GLY A 60 -2.29 -4.11 -2.76
N TRP A 61 -1.44 -3.34 -3.41
CA TRP A 61 -0.65 -3.78 -4.57
C TRP A 61 0.78 -3.26 -4.54
N LEU A 62 1.71 -4.07 -5.06
CA LEU A 62 3.05 -3.64 -5.42
C LEU A 62 3.05 -3.25 -6.90
N PHE A 63 3.46 -2.02 -7.19
CA PHE A 63 3.60 -1.51 -8.55
C PHE A 63 5.07 -1.56 -8.97
N ASN A 64 5.37 -2.21 -10.10
CA ASN A 64 6.70 -2.29 -10.69
C ASN A 64 6.69 -1.68 -12.10
N ALA A 65 7.65 -0.82 -12.39
CA ALA A 65 7.83 -0.23 -13.71
C ALA A 65 8.01 -1.36 -14.75
N THR A 66 7.29 -1.27 -15.87
CA THR A 66 7.38 -2.26 -16.96
C THR A 66 8.57 -1.99 -17.88
N GLN A 67 9.15 -0.79 -17.81
CA GLN A 67 10.27 -0.32 -18.60
C GLN A 67 11.22 0.52 -17.74
N GLY A 68 12.48 0.65 -18.18
CA GLY A 68 13.45 1.56 -17.56
C GLY A 68 13.07 3.02 -17.76
N GLY A 69 13.53 3.90 -16.85
CA GLY A 69 13.34 5.35 -16.94
C GLY A 69 12.14 5.91 -16.15
N LEU A 70 11.30 5.05 -15.56
CA LEU A 70 10.28 5.49 -14.61
C LEU A 70 10.87 5.64 -13.20
N ASP A 71 10.58 6.78 -12.57
CA ASP A 71 10.90 7.04 -11.16
C ASP A 71 9.60 7.21 -10.34
N PRO A 72 9.36 6.37 -9.31
CA PRO A 72 10.22 5.29 -8.84
C PRO A 72 10.11 4.01 -9.70
N PRO A 73 11.14 3.13 -9.71
CA PRO A 73 11.06 1.84 -10.40
C PRO A 73 10.04 0.89 -9.74
N MET A 74 9.75 1.11 -8.45
CA MET A 74 8.73 0.37 -7.73
C MET A 74 8.13 1.22 -6.60
N PHE A 75 6.86 0.98 -6.29
CA PHE A 75 6.19 1.58 -5.13
C PHE A 75 4.98 0.73 -4.71
N TYR A 76 4.38 1.08 -3.57
CA TYR A 76 3.24 0.36 -2.99
C TYR A 76 2.00 1.22 -3.11
N GLY A 77 0.87 0.64 -3.50
CA GLY A 77 -0.46 1.23 -3.34
C GLY A 77 -1.24 0.47 -2.28
N LEU A 78 -1.44 1.07 -1.10
CA LEU A 78 -2.05 0.42 0.05
C LEU A 78 -3.52 0.84 0.21
N CYS A 79 -4.40 -0.13 0.44
CA CYS A 79 -5.81 0.10 0.70
C CYS A 79 -6.02 0.78 2.05
N ARG A 80 -6.50 2.02 2.07
CA ARG A 80 -6.68 2.81 3.31
C ARG A 80 -7.57 2.13 4.35
N LYS A 81 -8.67 1.49 3.90
CA LYS A 81 -9.60 0.75 4.77
C LYS A 81 -8.94 -0.38 5.57
N GLY A 82 -7.78 -0.87 5.13
CA GLY A 82 -7.03 -1.94 5.78
C GLY A 82 -5.88 -1.46 6.67
N LEU A 83 -5.67 -0.15 6.80
CA LEU A 83 -4.60 0.45 7.60
C LEU A 83 -5.18 1.00 8.91
N ALA A 84 -4.56 0.61 10.03
CA ALA A 84 -4.81 1.23 11.32
C ALA A 84 -3.64 2.15 11.68
N HIS A 85 -3.94 3.32 12.23
CA HIS A 85 -2.90 4.16 12.81
C HIS A 85 -2.36 3.47 14.06
N CYS A 86 -1.08 3.12 14.05
CA CYS A 86 -0.39 2.73 15.27
C CYS A 86 -0.07 4.02 16.04
N HIS A 87 -0.82 4.30 17.10
CA HIS A 87 -0.40 5.26 18.10
C HIS A 87 0.78 4.65 18.84
N LYS A 88 2.00 5.13 18.56
CA LYS A 88 3.15 4.79 19.40
C LYS A 88 2.86 5.37 20.78
N PRO A 89 2.87 4.58 21.86
CA PRO A 89 2.81 5.14 23.20
C PRO A 89 3.98 6.10 23.35
N SER A 90 3.71 7.34 23.77
CA SER A 90 4.77 8.26 24.19
C SER A 90 5.57 7.58 25.28
N ARG A 91 6.89 7.44 25.10
CA ARG A 91 7.75 6.92 26.17
C ARG A 91 7.59 7.84 27.38
N GLY A 92 6.93 7.38 28.43
CA GLY A 92 6.97 8.05 29.73
C GLY A 92 8.41 8.05 30.23
N ALA A 93 8.78 9.08 31.00
CA ALA A 93 10.14 9.28 31.52
C ALA A 93 10.67 8.12 32.39
N ASN A 94 9.83 7.10 32.68
CA ASN A 94 10.16 5.97 33.55
C ASN A 94 10.08 4.59 32.87
N GLY A 95 9.93 4.52 31.54
CA GLY A 95 10.02 3.24 30.81
C GLY A 95 8.78 2.34 30.86
N ASP A 96 7.74 2.68 31.62
CA ASP A 96 6.50 1.89 31.66
C ASP A 96 5.57 2.20 30.47
N LEU A 97 5.05 1.15 29.84
CA LEU A 97 4.06 1.24 28.77
C LEU A 97 2.69 1.60 29.35
N VAL A 98 2.25 2.84 29.16
CA VAL A 98 0.89 3.26 29.49
C VAL A 98 -0.03 2.92 28.31
N HIS A 99 -1.00 2.04 28.53
CA HIS A 99 -2.10 1.78 27.59
C HIS A 99 -3.22 2.81 27.83
N PRO A 100 -3.75 3.47 26.79
CA PRO A 100 -4.93 4.33 26.93
C PRO A 100 -6.22 3.48 27.05
N SER A 101 -7.15 3.96 27.87
CA SER A 101 -8.53 3.46 28.01
C SER A 101 -9.39 3.77 26.79
#